data_AF-A0A0J6YQR9-F1
#
_entry.id   AF-A0A0J6YQR9-F1
#
_cell.length_a   1.000
_cell.length_b   1.000
_cell.length_c   1.000
_cell.angle_alpha   90.00
_cell.angle_beta   90.00
_cell.angle_gamma   90.00
#
_symmetry.space_group_name_H-M   'P 1'
#
loop_
_entity.id
_entity.type
_entity.pdbx_description
1 polymer ?
#
loop_
_entity_poly.entity_id
_entity_poly.type
_entity_poly.pdbx_seq_one_letter_code
_entity_poly.pdbx_strand_id
1 'polypeptide(L)'
;MYFVGLDLAWGQRKPTGVAVVDDAGRLVTAAAATDDASIRSMVAPYVEGDCVVGIDAPIVVRNETGQRPAERALNADFAKFQAGTHPSNMGKPEFADGTRAGRLAEALGLDIDPRSEAPRRALEVYPHAATVALFRLGRTLKYKAKPGRSVAQLQAELLRLMDLVEGLATAEPSLRVADSPDWLRLRSAAESAERKSELRRVEDPVDAVVCAYVALLAARRPDLLTFYGDAGTGCVVTPTLPSDLLPAPPEPTPGVVHDAIATYTGRRPQLVTSTERYVAVVTALLDDAGIDYLSVTARTKSVASFAAKADRHVDGRRLFADPLSEITDQIGLRVITYLRDDVAAVARLLGQEMQLLDDRDMGVETASEGRWGYASRHLLLAVEGEQQPASVQVRTILQHAWAEFEHDVRYKGSIPEEDAPDLDRRFTLAAGLLELADREFSAIRERLRSTTPVERPQSAGEAGIPTPVLATYLANRFPDAGWSRTDHYGWMAGLLLDLGVDSIDEVDAVLARVDTDAVNAAMDYRFPPGAVRRLDDALLAVFGRRYIDLPGNAHRIRLLENRSERLT
;
A
#
# COMPACT_ATOMS: atom_id res chain seq x y z
N MET A 1 -30.93 22.21 -24.09
CA MET A 1 -31.67 21.54 -23.00
C MET A 1 -30.75 21.46 -21.80
N TYR A 2 -31.29 21.43 -20.58
CA TYR A 2 -30.52 21.16 -19.36
C TYR A 2 -31.00 19.88 -18.67
N PHE A 3 -30.08 19.21 -18.01
CA PHE A 3 -30.35 18.00 -17.22
C PHE A 3 -30.03 18.30 -15.77
N VAL A 4 -31.05 18.26 -14.92
CA VAL A 4 -30.92 18.61 -13.50
C VAL A 4 -31.00 17.33 -12.68
N GLY A 5 -30.14 17.20 -11.68
CA GLY A 5 -30.15 16.10 -10.73
C GLY A 5 -30.34 16.61 -9.31
N LEU A 6 -31.16 15.91 -8.54
CA LEU A 6 -31.48 16.25 -7.14
C LEU A 6 -31.33 15.01 -6.25
N ASP A 7 -30.37 15.01 -5.32
CA ASP A 7 -30.32 14.02 -4.23
C ASP A 7 -31.22 14.51 -3.08
N LEU A 8 -32.53 14.22 -3.20
CA LEU A 8 -33.56 14.88 -2.42
C LEU A 8 -33.82 14.16 -1.10
N ALA A 9 -33.36 14.76 0.00
CA ALA A 9 -33.73 14.28 1.33
C ALA A 9 -35.26 14.31 1.52
N TRP A 10 -35.85 13.30 2.16
CA TRP A 10 -37.31 13.26 2.33
C TRP A 10 -37.85 14.37 3.26
N GLY A 11 -37.04 14.89 4.18
CA GLY A 11 -37.39 16.00 5.07
C GLY A 11 -36.93 17.37 4.55
N GLN A 12 -37.72 18.42 4.82
CA GLN A 12 -37.57 19.76 4.21
C GLN A 12 -36.35 20.60 4.68
N ARG A 13 -35.69 20.24 5.79
CA ARG A 13 -34.56 21.01 6.36
C ARG A 13 -33.22 20.29 6.28
N LYS A 14 -33.15 19.20 5.52
CA LYS A 14 -31.91 18.44 5.34
C LYS A 14 -31.22 18.92 4.05
N PRO A 15 -29.87 18.96 4.04
CA PRO A 15 -29.11 19.19 2.81
C PRO A 15 -29.61 18.29 1.68
N THR A 16 -29.65 18.84 0.48
CA THR A 16 -30.07 18.20 -0.76
C THR A 16 -29.03 18.54 -1.81
N GLY A 17 -28.48 17.54 -2.48
CA GLY A 17 -27.56 17.76 -3.60
C GLY A 17 -28.31 18.32 -4.81
N VAL A 18 -27.69 19.25 -5.51
CA VAL A 18 -28.19 19.84 -6.75
C VAL A 18 -27.04 19.83 -7.76
N ALA A 19 -27.30 19.27 -8.95
CA ALA A 19 -26.37 19.30 -10.06
C ALA A 19 -27.07 19.65 -11.36
N VAL A 20 -26.37 20.33 -12.27
CA VAL A 20 -26.89 20.68 -13.60
C VAL A 20 -25.86 20.36 -14.65
N VAL A 21 -26.29 19.65 -15.69
CA VAL A 21 -25.49 19.29 -16.87
C VAL A 21 -26.10 19.96 -18.09
N ASP A 22 -25.27 20.54 -18.95
CA ASP A 22 -25.70 21.15 -20.20
C ASP A 22 -25.91 20.13 -21.33
N ASP A 23 -26.38 20.62 -22.47
CA ASP A 23 -26.68 19.79 -23.65
C ASP A 23 -25.46 19.06 -24.22
N ALA A 24 -24.25 19.59 -23.97
CA ALA A 24 -22.97 19.03 -24.42
C ALA A 24 -22.35 18.11 -23.36
N GLY A 25 -23.10 17.74 -22.31
CA GLY A 25 -22.66 16.86 -21.25
C GLY A 25 -21.67 17.49 -20.27
N ARG A 26 -21.58 18.82 -20.20
CA ARG A 26 -20.67 19.51 -19.24
C ARG A 26 -21.40 19.80 -17.94
N LEU A 27 -20.76 19.53 -16.82
CA LEU A 27 -21.28 19.90 -15.51
C LEU A 27 -21.18 21.42 -15.30
N VAL A 28 -22.34 22.07 -15.26
CA VAL A 28 -22.49 23.53 -15.10
C VAL A 28 -22.39 23.93 -13.64
N THR A 29 -23.08 23.21 -12.75
CA THR A 29 -23.00 23.45 -11.30
C THR A 29 -23.23 22.17 -10.52
N ALA A 30 -22.61 22.09 -9.34
CA ALA A 30 -22.84 21.04 -8.34
C ALA A 30 -22.66 21.61 -6.92
N ALA A 31 -23.71 21.59 -6.12
CA ALA A 31 -23.71 22.16 -4.77
C ALA A 31 -24.84 21.59 -3.90
N ALA A 32 -24.88 21.99 -2.63
CA ALA A 32 -25.92 21.57 -1.70
C ALA A 32 -26.90 22.73 -1.41
N ALA A 33 -28.20 22.42 -1.40
CA ALA A 33 -29.28 23.30 -0.98
C ALA A 33 -29.86 22.82 0.36
N THR A 34 -30.41 23.73 1.18
CA THR A 34 -30.87 23.39 2.54
C THR A 34 -32.37 23.24 2.68
N ASP A 35 -33.15 23.80 1.74
CA ASP A 35 -34.61 23.81 1.74
C ASP A 35 -35.18 23.92 0.31
N ASP A 36 -36.50 23.80 0.17
CA ASP A 36 -37.16 23.82 -1.15
C ASP A 36 -37.02 25.18 -1.87
N ALA A 37 -36.92 26.28 -1.12
CA ALA A 37 -36.76 27.60 -1.72
C ALA A 37 -35.37 27.78 -2.35
N SER A 38 -34.32 27.34 -1.65
CA SER A 38 -32.95 27.32 -2.16
C SER A 38 -32.79 26.35 -3.34
N ILE A 39 -33.42 25.16 -3.30
CA ILE A 39 -33.44 24.25 -4.46
C ILE A 39 -34.05 24.96 -5.67
N ARG A 40 -35.25 25.54 -5.55
CA ARG A 40 -35.92 26.25 -6.65
C ARG A 40 -35.07 27.40 -7.18
N SER A 41 -34.47 28.20 -6.31
CA SER A 41 -33.60 29.31 -6.69
C SER A 41 -32.40 28.83 -7.52
N MET A 42 -31.77 27.73 -7.11
CA MET A 42 -30.60 27.18 -7.80
C MET A 42 -30.94 26.60 -9.17
N VAL A 43 -32.09 25.94 -9.31
CA VAL A 43 -32.48 25.29 -10.58
C VAL A 43 -33.23 26.22 -11.53
N ALA A 44 -33.81 27.32 -11.05
CA ALA A 44 -34.66 28.23 -11.83
C ALA A 44 -34.08 28.58 -13.22
N PRO A 45 -32.80 28.99 -13.37
CA PRO A 45 -32.25 29.35 -14.67
C PRO A 45 -32.21 28.20 -15.69
N TYR A 46 -32.29 26.95 -15.22
CA TYR A 46 -32.09 25.75 -16.01
C TYR A 46 -33.39 24.99 -16.30
N VAL A 47 -34.50 25.42 -15.70
CA VAL A 47 -35.82 24.77 -15.83
C VAL A 47 -36.87 25.67 -16.47
N GLU A 48 -36.49 26.85 -16.98
CA GLU A 48 -37.38 27.74 -17.75
C GLU A 48 -37.71 27.16 -19.14
N GLY A 49 -36.70 26.61 -19.83
CA GLY A 49 -36.84 25.94 -21.13
C GLY A 49 -36.85 24.41 -21.02
N ASP A 50 -36.54 23.73 -22.12
CA ASP A 50 -36.48 22.26 -22.17
C ASP A 50 -35.52 21.70 -21.12
N CYS A 51 -36.04 20.83 -20.26
CA CYS A 51 -35.28 20.20 -19.18
C CYS A 51 -35.80 18.81 -18.79
N VAL A 52 -34.89 17.94 -18.35
CA VAL A 52 -35.23 16.71 -17.63
C VAL A 52 -34.63 16.78 -16.23
N VAL A 53 -35.44 16.52 -15.21
CA VAL A 53 -35.02 16.59 -13.80
C VAL A 53 -35.05 15.20 -13.18
N GLY A 54 -33.89 14.61 -12.89
CA GLY A 54 -33.77 13.37 -12.13
C GLY A 54 -33.78 13.63 -10.63
N ILE A 55 -34.70 13.02 -9.89
CA ILE A 55 -34.90 13.22 -8.45
C ILE A 55 -34.70 11.90 -7.70
N ASP A 56 -33.73 11.82 -6.79
CA ASP A 56 -33.58 10.70 -5.84
C ASP A 56 -34.58 10.82 -4.69
N ALA A 57 -35.86 10.66 -5.02
CA ALA A 57 -36.93 10.50 -4.06
C ALA A 57 -38.21 10.01 -4.74
N PRO A 58 -39.09 9.30 -4.02
CA PRO A 58 -40.40 8.92 -4.51
C PRO A 58 -41.19 10.12 -5.03
N ILE A 59 -41.58 10.14 -6.31
CA ILE A 59 -42.45 11.19 -6.87
C ILE A 59 -43.92 10.84 -6.61
N VAL A 60 -44.33 9.59 -6.86
CA VAL A 60 -45.69 9.11 -6.61
C VAL A 60 -45.68 7.98 -5.60
N VAL A 61 -46.45 8.15 -4.52
CA VAL A 61 -46.69 7.13 -3.49
C VAL A 61 -48.20 7.10 -3.24
N ARG A 62 -48.82 5.94 -3.45
CA ARG A 62 -50.28 5.74 -3.26
C ARG A 62 -50.65 4.53 -2.42
N ASN A 63 -49.71 3.60 -2.22
CA ASN A 63 -49.92 2.41 -1.41
C ASN A 63 -49.97 2.77 0.08
N GLU A 64 -50.90 2.16 0.80
CA GLU A 64 -51.08 2.40 2.23
C GLU A 64 -49.92 1.84 3.06
N THR A 65 -49.45 0.63 2.71
CA THR A 65 -48.36 -0.08 3.39
C THR A 65 -47.45 -0.79 2.38
N GLY A 66 -46.33 -1.35 2.86
CA GLY A 66 -45.44 -2.17 2.05
C GLY A 66 -44.63 -1.41 0.99
N GLN A 67 -44.15 -2.15 -0.01
CA GLN A 67 -43.37 -1.63 -1.15
C GLN A 67 -44.29 -1.29 -2.33
N ARG A 68 -43.94 -0.23 -3.08
CA ARG A 68 -44.55 0.07 -4.38
C ARG A 68 -44.24 -1.02 -5.42
N PRO A 69 -45.07 -1.20 -6.47
CA PRO A 69 -44.74 -2.07 -7.59
C PRO A 69 -43.36 -1.78 -8.20
N ALA A 70 -43.01 -0.50 -8.32
CA ALA A 70 -41.70 -0.02 -8.76
C ALA A 70 -40.54 -0.57 -7.90
N GLU A 71 -40.62 -0.38 -6.59
CA GLU A 71 -39.59 -0.82 -5.62
C GLU A 71 -39.43 -2.34 -5.63
N ARG A 72 -40.55 -3.07 -5.68
CA ARG A 72 -40.53 -4.55 -5.73
C ARG A 72 -39.83 -5.05 -7.00
N ALA A 73 -40.13 -4.43 -8.15
CA ALA A 73 -39.54 -4.81 -9.43
C ALA A 73 -38.04 -4.45 -9.47
N LEU A 74 -37.66 -3.25 -9.03
CA LEU A 74 -36.26 -2.85 -8.93
C LEU A 74 -35.48 -3.76 -7.97
N ASN A 75 -36.05 -4.09 -6.82
CA ASN A 75 -35.41 -4.96 -5.83
C ASN A 75 -35.18 -6.38 -6.36
N ALA A 76 -36.02 -6.89 -7.26
CA ALA A 76 -35.80 -8.19 -7.90
C ALA A 76 -34.47 -8.24 -8.67
N ASP A 77 -34.09 -7.12 -9.29
CA ASP A 77 -32.85 -7.01 -10.07
C ASP A 77 -31.66 -6.59 -9.21
N PHE A 78 -31.85 -5.59 -8.33
CA PHE A 78 -30.75 -4.87 -7.69
C PHE A 78 -30.45 -5.27 -6.24
N ALA A 79 -31.35 -5.98 -5.54
CA ALA A 79 -31.11 -6.36 -4.15
C ALA A 79 -29.87 -7.24 -3.96
N LYS A 80 -29.58 -8.12 -4.93
CA LYS A 80 -28.38 -8.98 -4.94
C LYS A 80 -27.06 -8.20 -5.02
N PHE A 81 -27.10 -6.96 -5.51
CA PHE A 81 -25.96 -6.02 -5.53
C PHE A 81 -25.95 -5.09 -4.32
N GLN A 82 -26.85 -5.28 -3.34
CA GLN A 82 -27.05 -4.37 -2.21
C GLN A 82 -27.50 -2.97 -2.64
N ALA A 83 -28.17 -2.87 -3.79
CA ALA A 83 -28.77 -1.67 -4.37
C ALA A 83 -30.31 -1.75 -4.34
N GLY A 84 -30.88 -2.33 -3.28
CA GLY A 84 -32.33 -2.34 -3.10
C GLY A 84 -32.85 -1.01 -2.54
N THR A 85 -34.05 -0.61 -2.94
CA THR A 85 -34.76 0.55 -2.39
C THR A 85 -35.56 0.19 -1.15
N HIS A 86 -35.69 1.15 -0.24
CA HIS A 86 -36.57 1.02 0.91
C HIS A 86 -38.05 1.16 0.51
N PRO A 87 -38.99 0.54 1.25
CA PRO A 87 -40.41 0.70 0.97
C PRO A 87 -40.87 2.15 1.14
N SER A 88 -41.66 2.68 0.21
CA SER A 88 -42.36 3.97 0.35
C SER A 88 -43.87 3.73 0.38
N ASN A 89 -44.56 4.28 1.38
CA ASN A 89 -46.00 4.10 1.59
C ASN A 89 -46.60 5.20 2.47
N MET A 90 -47.91 5.43 2.34
CA MET A 90 -48.64 6.49 3.04
C MET A 90 -48.67 6.34 4.56
N GLY A 91 -48.32 5.16 5.10
CA GLY A 91 -48.14 4.96 6.54
C GLY A 91 -46.90 5.65 7.13
N LYS A 92 -45.98 6.16 6.28
CA LYS A 92 -44.80 6.90 6.72
C LYS A 92 -45.09 8.40 6.89
N PRO A 93 -44.69 9.03 8.01
CA PRO A 93 -44.93 10.45 8.27
C PRO A 93 -44.42 11.39 7.17
N GLU A 94 -43.34 11.02 6.49
CA GLU A 94 -42.73 11.80 5.41
C GLU A 94 -43.62 11.99 4.18
N PHE A 95 -44.67 11.16 4.03
CA PHE A 95 -45.60 11.19 2.89
C PHE A 95 -47.02 11.61 3.28
N ALA A 96 -47.26 12.01 4.54
CA ALA A 96 -48.59 12.40 5.03
C ALA A 96 -49.21 13.54 4.20
N ASP A 97 -48.39 14.50 3.77
CA ASP A 97 -48.80 15.64 2.92
C ASP A 97 -48.48 15.44 1.43
N GLY A 98 -48.34 14.17 1.00
CA GLY A 98 -47.76 13.81 -0.28
C GLY A 98 -46.24 13.82 -0.28
N THR A 99 -45.63 13.47 -1.41
CA THR A 99 -44.17 13.36 -1.54
C THR A 99 -43.51 14.73 -1.71
N ARG A 100 -42.32 14.92 -1.12
CA ARG A 100 -41.52 16.14 -1.32
C ARG A 100 -41.15 16.32 -2.81
N ALA A 101 -40.78 15.24 -3.49
CA ALA A 101 -40.44 15.27 -4.91
C ALA A 101 -41.64 15.64 -5.79
N GLY A 102 -42.83 15.11 -5.51
CA GLY A 102 -44.05 15.43 -6.25
C GLY A 102 -44.44 16.91 -6.12
N ARG A 103 -44.41 17.45 -4.91
CA ARG A 103 -44.65 18.89 -4.69
C ARG A 103 -43.61 19.78 -5.37
N LEU A 104 -42.35 19.35 -5.39
CA LEU A 104 -41.30 20.10 -6.08
C LEU A 104 -41.50 20.06 -7.61
N ALA A 105 -41.85 18.91 -8.17
CA ALA A 105 -42.15 18.76 -9.59
C ALA A 105 -43.36 19.62 -10.00
N GLU A 106 -44.43 19.63 -9.21
CA GLU A 106 -45.59 20.49 -9.41
C GLU A 106 -45.21 21.98 -9.36
N ALA A 107 -44.46 22.40 -8.34
CA ALA A 107 -44.03 23.79 -8.20
C ALA A 107 -43.12 24.28 -9.34
N LEU A 108 -42.39 23.36 -9.98
CA LEU A 108 -41.55 23.64 -11.15
C LEU A 108 -42.32 23.47 -12.48
N GLY A 109 -43.56 22.97 -12.46
CA GLY A 109 -44.36 22.70 -13.66
C GLY A 109 -43.78 21.59 -14.53
N LEU A 110 -43.26 20.53 -13.92
CA LEU A 110 -42.65 19.38 -14.59
C LEU A 110 -43.69 18.27 -14.76
N ASP A 111 -43.75 17.69 -15.96
CA ASP A 111 -44.50 16.45 -16.20
C ASP A 111 -43.82 15.29 -15.47
N ILE A 112 -44.59 14.52 -14.69
CA ILE A 112 -44.09 13.40 -13.88
C ILE A 112 -44.29 12.03 -14.52
N ASP A 113 -44.94 11.96 -15.69
CA ASP A 113 -44.98 10.70 -16.43
C ASP A 113 -43.57 10.38 -16.95
N PRO A 114 -42.93 9.30 -16.49
CA PRO A 114 -41.56 8.96 -16.85
C PRO A 114 -41.39 8.68 -18.35
N ARG A 115 -42.48 8.42 -19.07
CA ARG A 115 -42.48 8.18 -20.53
C ARG A 115 -42.99 9.38 -21.33
N SER A 116 -43.22 10.51 -20.68
CA SER A 116 -43.66 11.73 -21.35
C SER A 116 -42.63 12.26 -22.34
N GLU A 117 -43.11 12.73 -23.49
CA GLU A 117 -42.32 13.50 -24.45
C GLU A 117 -42.34 15.01 -24.15
N ALA A 118 -42.97 15.43 -23.05
CA ALA A 118 -43.02 16.83 -22.67
C ALA A 118 -41.61 17.44 -22.57
N PRO A 119 -41.45 18.71 -22.97
CA PRO A 119 -40.16 19.41 -22.95
C PRO A 119 -39.60 19.59 -21.54
N ARG A 120 -40.48 19.61 -20.53
CA ARG A 120 -40.15 19.84 -19.12
C ARG A 120 -40.72 18.69 -18.29
N ARG A 121 -39.86 17.77 -17.85
CA ARG A 121 -40.29 16.55 -17.14
C ARG A 121 -39.38 16.16 -16.00
N ALA A 122 -39.93 15.41 -15.04
CA ALA A 122 -39.23 14.87 -13.88
C ALA A 122 -39.23 13.33 -13.91
N LEU A 123 -38.13 12.75 -13.45
CA LEU A 123 -37.94 11.31 -13.33
C LEU A 123 -37.54 10.98 -11.90
N GLU A 124 -38.17 9.97 -11.31
CA GLU A 124 -37.70 9.40 -10.05
C GLU A 124 -36.52 8.47 -10.38
N VAL A 125 -35.36 8.75 -9.81
CA VAL A 125 -34.11 8.02 -10.06
C VAL A 125 -33.57 7.43 -8.75
N TYR A 126 -32.67 6.45 -8.85
CA TYR A 126 -32.02 5.88 -7.66
C TYR A 126 -30.51 5.69 -7.88
N PRO A 127 -29.65 6.58 -7.33
CA PRO A 127 -28.21 6.59 -7.58
C PRO A 127 -27.49 5.27 -7.29
N HIS A 128 -27.89 4.54 -6.24
CA HIS A 128 -27.25 3.26 -5.91
C HIS A 128 -27.47 2.17 -6.96
N ALA A 129 -28.67 2.09 -7.57
CA ALA A 129 -28.89 1.18 -8.69
C ALA A 129 -28.21 1.69 -9.96
N ALA A 130 -28.27 3.01 -10.20
CA ALA A 130 -27.66 3.62 -11.37
C ALA A 130 -26.14 3.38 -11.42
N THR A 131 -25.43 3.61 -10.31
CA THR A 131 -23.98 3.38 -10.20
C THR A 131 -23.60 1.92 -10.38
N VAL A 132 -24.41 0.96 -9.90
CA VAL A 132 -24.20 -0.47 -10.13
C VAL A 132 -24.25 -0.79 -11.63
N ALA A 133 -25.27 -0.30 -12.34
CA ALA A 133 -25.45 -0.57 -13.75
C ALA A 133 -24.41 0.16 -14.62
N LEU A 134 -24.19 1.46 -14.38
CA LEU A 134 -23.24 2.29 -15.15
C LEU A 134 -21.81 1.79 -15.04
N PHE A 135 -21.38 1.47 -13.82
CA PHE A 135 -19.98 1.14 -13.53
C PHE A 135 -19.74 -0.36 -13.35
N ARG A 136 -20.75 -1.18 -13.68
CA ARG A 136 -20.69 -2.65 -13.62
C ARG A 136 -20.22 -3.16 -12.26
N LEU A 137 -20.73 -2.57 -11.18
CA LEU A 137 -20.28 -2.89 -9.82
C LEU A 137 -20.97 -4.15 -9.32
N GLY A 138 -20.19 -5.13 -8.87
CA GLY A 138 -20.74 -6.33 -8.23
C GLY A 138 -21.47 -6.06 -6.91
N ARG A 139 -21.31 -4.87 -6.30
CA ARG A 139 -21.99 -4.38 -5.08
C ARG A 139 -22.02 -2.84 -5.06
N THR A 140 -22.94 -2.25 -4.30
CA THR A 140 -22.93 -0.79 -4.03
C THR A 140 -21.67 -0.34 -3.29
N LEU A 141 -21.15 0.82 -3.68
CA LEU A 141 -20.09 1.54 -2.96
C LEU A 141 -20.58 2.01 -1.58
N LYS A 142 -19.71 2.01 -0.58
CA LYS A 142 -20.06 2.26 0.84
C LYS A 142 -19.78 3.69 1.29
N TYR A 143 -20.01 4.68 0.43
CA TYR A 143 -19.72 6.09 0.67
C TYR A 143 -20.75 6.83 1.53
N LYS A 144 -22.01 6.36 1.61
CA LYS A 144 -23.03 7.00 2.47
C LYS A 144 -22.81 6.73 3.96
N ALA A 145 -22.97 7.72 4.83
CA ALA A 145 -22.75 7.55 6.27
C ALA A 145 -23.75 6.58 6.93
N LYS A 146 -23.27 5.46 7.49
CA LYS A 146 -24.07 4.48 8.28
C LYS A 146 -23.30 4.03 9.55
N PRO A 147 -23.99 3.52 10.59
CA PRO A 147 -23.34 2.89 11.73
C PRO A 147 -22.31 1.85 11.29
N GLY A 148 -21.15 1.80 11.96
CA GLY A 148 -20.06 0.88 11.64
C GLY A 148 -19.13 1.30 10.50
N ARG A 149 -19.39 2.39 9.76
CA ARG A 149 -18.47 2.90 8.73
C ARG A 149 -17.55 3.98 9.30
N SER A 150 -16.25 3.96 9.05
CA SER A 150 -15.36 5.05 9.50
C SER A 150 -15.28 6.20 8.49
N VAL A 151 -14.64 7.31 8.86
CA VAL A 151 -14.36 8.42 7.94
C VAL A 151 -13.52 7.96 6.75
N ALA A 152 -12.43 7.21 6.99
CA ALA A 152 -11.53 6.76 5.93
C ALA A 152 -12.22 5.80 4.95
N GLN A 153 -13.13 4.94 5.42
CA GLN A 153 -13.94 4.09 4.53
C GLN A 153 -14.84 4.93 3.63
N LEU A 154 -15.59 5.85 4.23
CA LEU A 154 -16.54 6.71 3.51
C LEU A 154 -15.80 7.57 2.47
N GLN A 155 -14.63 8.10 2.85
CA GLN A 155 -13.78 8.90 1.98
C GLN A 155 -13.27 8.09 0.78
N ALA A 156 -12.68 6.92 1.01
CA ALA A 156 -12.14 6.08 -0.06
C ALA A 156 -13.22 5.66 -1.07
N GLU A 157 -14.39 5.25 -0.57
CA GLU A 157 -15.52 4.86 -1.42
C GLU A 157 -16.15 6.05 -2.16
N LEU A 158 -16.17 7.24 -1.57
CA LEU A 158 -16.65 8.45 -2.21
C LEU A 158 -15.70 8.89 -3.33
N LEU A 159 -14.38 8.91 -3.08
CA LEU A 159 -13.39 9.23 -4.10
C LEU A 159 -13.44 8.23 -5.26
N ARG A 160 -13.62 6.93 -4.96
CA ARG A 160 -13.84 5.91 -5.99
C ARG A 160 -15.08 6.19 -6.83
N LEU A 161 -16.18 6.64 -6.23
CA LEU A 161 -17.36 7.07 -6.99
C LEU A 161 -17.03 8.27 -7.90
N MET A 162 -16.29 9.26 -7.39
CA MET A 162 -15.90 10.43 -8.17
C MET A 162 -15.01 10.05 -9.36
N ASP A 163 -14.04 9.15 -9.19
CA ASP A 163 -13.20 8.64 -10.29
C ASP A 163 -14.04 7.93 -11.37
N LEU A 164 -15.02 7.12 -10.96
CA LEU A 164 -15.94 6.46 -11.88
C LEU A 164 -16.79 7.46 -12.66
N VAL A 165 -17.28 8.52 -12.00
CA VAL A 165 -18.04 9.60 -12.65
C VAL A 165 -17.17 10.38 -13.63
N GLU A 166 -15.90 10.64 -13.31
CA GLU A 166 -14.96 11.27 -14.24
C GLU A 166 -14.69 10.40 -15.47
N GLY A 167 -14.67 9.08 -15.32
CA GLY A 167 -14.58 8.12 -16.42
C GLY A 167 -15.72 8.22 -17.44
N LEU A 168 -16.85 8.86 -17.09
CA LEU A 168 -17.95 9.09 -18.03
C LEU A 168 -17.61 10.14 -19.11
N ALA A 169 -16.46 10.82 -19.04
CA ALA A 169 -16.02 11.74 -20.08
C ALA A 169 -15.84 11.05 -21.45
N THR A 170 -15.59 9.74 -21.47
CA THR A 170 -15.46 8.92 -22.69
C THR A 170 -16.71 8.07 -22.97
N ALA A 171 -17.77 8.20 -22.17
CA ALA A 171 -19.03 7.50 -22.41
C ALA A 171 -19.83 8.14 -23.56
N GLU A 172 -20.84 7.44 -24.04
CA GLU A 172 -21.78 7.97 -25.03
C GLU A 172 -23.22 7.87 -24.51
N PRO A 173 -23.89 9.01 -24.23
CA PRO A 173 -23.38 10.39 -24.25
C PRO A 173 -22.36 10.69 -23.14
N SER A 174 -21.39 11.57 -23.40
CA SER A 174 -20.31 11.89 -22.45
C SER A 174 -20.77 12.76 -21.29
N LEU A 175 -20.19 12.58 -20.10
CA LEU A 175 -20.31 13.51 -18.97
C LEU A 175 -18.92 14.04 -18.57
N ARG A 176 -18.73 15.35 -18.69
CA ARG A 176 -17.48 16.06 -18.36
C ARG A 176 -17.66 16.85 -17.07
N VAL A 177 -17.14 16.28 -15.98
CA VAL A 177 -17.16 16.90 -14.64
C VAL A 177 -15.84 17.53 -14.25
N ALA A 178 -14.71 17.01 -14.75
CA ALA A 178 -13.36 17.41 -14.31
C ALA A 178 -13.00 18.87 -14.61
N ASP A 179 -13.62 19.46 -15.64
CA ASP A 179 -13.43 20.87 -16.00
C ASP A 179 -14.27 21.82 -15.12
N SER A 180 -15.18 21.30 -14.29
CA SER A 180 -16.09 22.09 -13.47
C SER A 180 -15.40 22.55 -12.18
N PRO A 181 -15.36 23.88 -11.91
CA PRO A 181 -14.82 24.39 -10.65
C PRO A 181 -15.55 23.85 -9.42
N ASP A 182 -16.85 23.55 -9.55
CA ASP A 182 -17.66 23.00 -8.47
C ASP A 182 -17.22 21.56 -8.14
N TRP A 183 -17.00 20.74 -9.17
CA TRP A 183 -16.50 19.37 -9.02
C TRP A 183 -15.12 19.32 -8.40
N LEU A 184 -14.19 20.18 -8.86
CA LEU A 184 -12.84 20.26 -8.30
C LEU A 184 -12.87 20.64 -6.81
N ARG A 185 -13.78 21.54 -6.40
CA ARG A 185 -13.98 21.89 -4.97
C ARG A 185 -14.54 20.72 -4.17
N LEU A 186 -15.52 20.01 -4.71
CA LEU A 186 -16.08 18.80 -4.09
C LEU A 186 -15.01 17.73 -3.90
N ARG A 187 -14.17 17.51 -4.92
CA ARG A 187 -13.08 16.53 -4.88
C ARG A 187 -12.06 16.88 -3.80
N SER A 188 -11.57 18.11 -3.81
CA SER A 188 -10.64 18.60 -2.80
C SER A 188 -11.23 18.49 -1.38
N ALA A 189 -12.51 18.81 -1.21
CA ALA A 189 -13.19 18.67 0.08
C ALA A 189 -13.34 17.21 0.53
N ALA A 190 -13.54 16.26 -0.39
CA ALA A 190 -13.54 14.84 -0.08
C ALA A 190 -12.14 14.35 0.31
N GLU A 191 -11.10 14.73 -0.42
CA GLU A 191 -9.69 14.36 -0.17
C GLU A 191 -9.19 14.87 1.19
N SER A 192 -9.61 16.07 1.60
CA SER A 192 -9.20 16.68 2.86
C SER A 192 -10.15 16.41 4.04
N ALA A 193 -11.20 15.61 3.86
CA ALA A 193 -12.20 15.41 4.91
C ALA A 193 -11.65 14.58 6.08
N GLU A 194 -11.82 15.09 7.31
CA GLU A 194 -11.43 14.41 8.54
C GLU A 194 -12.65 13.92 9.34
N ARG A 195 -13.85 14.41 8.99
CA ARG A 195 -15.10 14.09 9.69
C ARG A 195 -16.17 13.57 8.74
N LYS A 196 -17.02 12.67 9.24
CA LYS A 196 -18.19 12.14 8.49
C LYS A 196 -19.15 13.25 8.03
N SER A 197 -19.27 14.30 8.82
CA SER A 197 -20.12 15.47 8.49
C SER A 197 -19.58 16.28 7.33
N GLU A 198 -18.27 16.25 7.05
CA GLU A 198 -17.65 16.91 5.90
C GLU A 198 -17.90 16.09 4.64
N LEU A 199 -17.66 14.77 4.69
CA LEU A 199 -17.97 13.85 3.59
C LEU A 199 -19.44 13.91 3.19
N ARG A 200 -20.36 14.00 4.16
CA ARG A 200 -21.79 14.13 3.88
C ARG A 200 -22.15 15.36 3.05
N ARG A 201 -21.40 16.47 3.17
CA ARG A 201 -21.63 17.67 2.35
C ARG A 201 -21.19 17.50 0.90
N VAL A 202 -20.36 16.49 0.63
CA VAL A 202 -19.86 16.15 -0.71
C VAL A 202 -20.69 15.02 -1.34
N GLU A 203 -21.11 14.05 -0.53
CA GLU A 203 -21.99 12.93 -0.91
C GLU A 203 -23.23 13.40 -1.68
N ASP A 204 -24.04 14.29 -1.10
CA ASP A 204 -25.32 14.65 -1.71
C ASP A 204 -25.13 15.33 -3.10
N PRO A 205 -24.25 16.33 -3.28
CA PRO A 205 -23.96 16.88 -4.61
C PRO A 205 -23.41 15.86 -5.63
N VAL A 206 -22.59 14.90 -5.20
CA VAL A 206 -22.05 13.85 -6.10
C VAL A 206 -23.17 12.92 -6.56
N ASP A 207 -24.06 12.50 -5.66
CA ASP A 207 -25.25 11.71 -6.05
C ASP A 207 -26.17 12.48 -6.98
N ALA A 208 -26.32 13.80 -6.76
CA ALA A 208 -27.07 14.66 -7.67
C ALA A 208 -26.46 14.71 -9.09
N VAL A 209 -25.14 14.64 -9.24
CA VAL A 209 -24.50 14.51 -10.57
C VAL A 209 -24.89 13.20 -11.24
N VAL A 210 -24.95 12.09 -10.49
CA VAL A 210 -25.44 10.80 -11.02
C VAL A 210 -26.91 10.92 -11.46
N CYS A 211 -27.76 11.56 -10.65
CA CYS A 211 -29.16 11.83 -11.01
C CYS A 211 -29.28 12.64 -12.32
N ALA A 212 -28.48 13.69 -12.48
CA ALA A 212 -28.45 14.53 -13.68
C ALA A 212 -28.02 13.72 -14.91
N TYR A 213 -27.05 12.81 -14.74
CA TYR A 213 -26.61 11.94 -15.83
C TYR A 213 -27.67 10.91 -16.25
N VAL A 214 -28.44 10.35 -15.30
CA VAL A 214 -29.60 9.50 -15.63
C VAL A 214 -30.67 10.29 -16.39
N ALA A 215 -30.92 11.55 -16.02
CA ALA A 215 -31.82 12.43 -16.75
C ALA A 215 -31.33 12.72 -18.18
N LEU A 216 -30.02 12.92 -18.36
CA LEU A 216 -29.38 13.06 -19.67
C LEU A 216 -29.53 11.80 -20.52
N LEU A 217 -29.31 10.61 -19.93
CA LEU A 217 -29.55 9.33 -20.61
C LEU A 217 -31.01 9.16 -21.00
N ALA A 218 -31.96 9.57 -20.16
CA ALA A 218 -33.38 9.44 -20.47
C ALA A 218 -33.82 10.29 -21.67
N ALA A 219 -33.14 11.42 -21.91
CA ALA A 219 -33.40 12.25 -23.07
C ALA A 219 -32.68 11.79 -24.34
N ARG A 220 -31.47 11.22 -24.21
CA ARG A 220 -30.59 10.94 -25.35
C ARG A 220 -30.53 9.47 -25.75
N ARG A 221 -30.61 8.57 -24.78
CA ARG A 221 -30.46 7.13 -24.90
C ARG A 221 -31.46 6.38 -24.00
N PRO A 222 -32.78 6.59 -24.17
CA PRO A 222 -33.78 5.89 -23.37
C PRO A 222 -33.72 4.36 -23.54
N ASP A 223 -33.10 3.86 -24.62
CA ASP A 223 -32.79 2.44 -24.85
C ASP A 223 -31.83 1.83 -23.81
N LEU A 224 -31.04 2.65 -23.12
CA LEU A 224 -30.12 2.24 -22.07
C LEU A 224 -30.74 2.24 -20.67
N LEU A 225 -32.04 2.52 -20.55
CA LEU A 225 -32.72 2.65 -19.26
C LEU A 225 -33.82 1.60 -19.07
N THR A 226 -33.98 1.17 -17.82
CA THR A 226 -35.13 0.39 -17.37
C THR A 226 -36.05 1.27 -16.52
N PHE A 227 -37.35 1.17 -16.80
CA PHE A 227 -38.42 1.88 -16.09
C PHE A 227 -39.18 0.88 -15.20
N TYR A 228 -38.94 0.94 -13.90
CA TYR A 228 -39.59 0.07 -12.92
C TYR A 228 -40.87 0.73 -12.42
N GLY A 229 -42.04 0.32 -12.93
CA GLY A 229 -43.35 0.86 -12.55
C GLY A 229 -44.01 1.74 -13.62
N ASP A 230 -44.96 2.57 -13.19
CA ASP A 230 -45.82 3.38 -14.06
C ASP A 230 -46.18 4.74 -13.43
N ALA A 231 -46.72 5.67 -14.22
CA ALA A 231 -47.06 7.02 -13.77
C ALA A 231 -48.15 7.03 -12.66
N GLY A 232 -49.03 6.02 -12.62
CA GLY A 232 -50.10 5.94 -11.64
C GLY A 232 -49.62 5.48 -10.26
N THR A 233 -48.69 4.52 -10.22
CA THR A 233 -48.20 3.89 -8.98
C THR A 233 -46.79 4.32 -8.57
N GLY A 234 -46.14 5.16 -9.37
CA GLY A 234 -44.74 5.57 -9.24
C GLY A 234 -43.82 4.72 -10.10
N CYS A 235 -42.72 5.32 -10.56
CA CYS A 235 -41.78 4.67 -11.46
C CYS A 235 -40.34 5.09 -11.16
N VAL A 236 -39.46 4.12 -10.86
CA VAL A 236 -38.03 4.37 -10.70
C VAL A 236 -37.32 4.12 -12.02
N VAL A 237 -36.48 5.06 -12.43
CA VAL A 237 -35.69 5.00 -13.65
C VAL A 237 -34.22 4.84 -13.30
N THR A 238 -33.58 3.83 -13.89
CA THR A 238 -32.15 3.56 -13.74
C THR A 238 -31.59 3.00 -15.05
N PRO A 239 -30.30 3.21 -15.35
CA PRO A 239 -29.60 2.46 -16.38
C PRO A 239 -29.86 0.95 -16.27
N THR A 240 -30.08 0.32 -17.42
CA THR A 240 -30.41 -1.09 -17.54
C THR A 240 -29.28 -1.93 -16.95
N LEU A 241 -29.62 -2.81 -16.01
CA LEU A 241 -28.66 -3.74 -15.43
C LEU A 241 -28.10 -4.66 -16.55
N PRO A 242 -26.76 -4.70 -16.76
CA PRO A 242 -26.19 -5.59 -17.75
C PRO A 242 -26.49 -7.05 -17.42
N SER A 243 -26.96 -7.82 -18.41
CA SER A 243 -27.39 -9.21 -18.21
C SER A 243 -26.26 -10.15 -17.81
N ASP A 244 -25.01 -9.78 -18.14
CA ASP A 244 -23.79 -10.52 -17.83
C ASP A 244 -23.15 -10.11 -16.49
N LEU A 245 -23.69 -9.10 -15.80
CA LEU A 245 -23.17 -8.65 -14.52
C LEU A 245 -23.59 -9.59 -13.39
N LEU A 246 -22.62 -10.23 -12.75
CA LEU A 246 -22.82 -11.09 -11.59
C LEU A 246 -22.57 -10.32 -10.27
N PRO A 247 -23.38 -10.54 -9.21
CA PRO A 247 -23.13 -9.95 -7.91
C PRO A 247 -21.81 -10.49 -7.34
N ALA A 248 -21.00 -9.61 -6.73
CA ALA A 248 -19.78 -10.07 -6.09
C ALA A 248 -20.12 -11.00 -4.91
N PRO A 249 -19.31 -12.05 -4.64
CA PRO A 249 -19.57 -13.00 -3.56
C PRO A 249 -19.70 -12.30 -2.20
N PRO A 250 -20.50 -12.84 -1.26
CA PRO A 250 -20.59 -12.36 0.12
C PRO A 250 -19.20 -12.11 0.69
N GLU A 251 -18.90 -10.86 1.09
CA GLU A 251 -17.72 -10.62 1.92
C GLU A 251 -17.81 -11.54 3.15
N PRO A 252 -16.73 -12.28 3.48
CA PRO A 252 -16.55 -12.75 4.83
C PRO A 252 -16.36 -11.49 5.70
N THR A 253 -17.47 -11.02 6.26
CA THR A 253 -17.58 -9.91 7.22
C THR A 253 -17.20 -8.51 6.67
N PRO A 254 -18.16 -7.57 6.57
CA PRO A 254 -17.86 -6.16 6.32
C PRO A 254 -16.99 -5.59 7.45
N GLY A 255 -15.82 -5.03 7.11
CA GLY A 255 -14.98 -4.29 8.05
C GLY A 255 -13.56 -4.81 8.23
N VAL A 256 -13.23 -6.06 7.92
CA VAL A 256 -11.92 -6.65 8.29
C VAL A 256 -10.72 -5.90 7.71
N VAL A 257 -10.72 -5.63 6.39
CA VAL A 257 -9.66 -4.82 5.75
C VAL A 257 -9.65 -3.40 6.29
N HIS A 258 -10.83 -2.86 6.58
CA HIS A 258 -10.96 -1.50 7.03
C HIS A 258 -10.44 -1.30 8.47
N ASP A 259 -10.86 -2.17 9.38
CA ASP A 259 -10.39 -2.25 10.76
C ASP A 259 -8.90 -2.58 10.80
N ALA A 260 -8.42 -3.42 9.87
CA ALA A 260 -7.00 -3.69 9.69
C ALA A 260 -6.23 -2.42 9.30
N ILE A 261 -6.71 -1.63 8.33
CA ILE A 261 -6.07 -0.37 7.92
C ILE A 261 -6.08 0.65 9.07
N ALA A 262 -7.20 0.80 9.78
CA ALA A 262 -7.32 1.73 10.90
C ALA A 262 -6.38 1.32 12.05
N THR A 263 -6.36 0.03 12.40
CA THR A 263 -5.46 -0.52 13.43
C THR A 263 -4.01 -0.37 13.02
N TYR A 264 -3.66 -0.66 11.76
CA TYR A 264 -2.31 -0.49 11.23
C TYR A 264 -1.88 0.98 11.31
N THR A 265 -2.75 1.91 10.93
CA THR A 265 -2.50 3.36 11.01
C THR A 265 -2.18 3.79 12.45
N GLY A 266 -2.96 3.30 13.43
CA GLY A 266 -2.71 3.58 14.85
C GLY A 266 -1.42 2.96 15.39
N ARG A 267 -1.03 1.77 14.92
CA ARG A 267 0.20 1.08 15.35
C ARG A 267 1.46 1.58 14.64
N ARG A 268 1.34 2.22 13.47
CA ARG A 268 2.48 2.58 12.62
C ARG A 268 3.58 3.38 13.33
N PRO A 269 3.30 4.38 14.18
CA PRO A 269 4.37 5.09 14.91
C PRO A 269 5.23 4.16 15.77
N GLN A 270 4.61 3.16 16.42
CA GLN A 270 5.34 2.15 17.20
C GLN A 270 6.15 1.22 16.29
N LEU A 271 5.57 0.81 15.15
CA LEU A 271 6.27 -0.02 14.16
C LEU A 271 7.50 0.68 13.57
N VAL A 272 7.51 2.01 13.46
CA VAL A 272 8.71 2.78 13.05
C VAL A 272 9.83 2.59 14.07
N THR A 273 9.54 2.74 15.36
CA THR A 273 10.52 2.49 16.43
C THR A 273 10.98 1.03 16.46
N SER A 274 10.06 0.07 16.29
CA SER A 274 10.41 -1.35 16.14
C SER A 274 11.35 -1.58 14.95
N THR A 275 11.11 -0.90 13.83
CA THR A 275 11.94 -1.00 12.63
C THR A 275 13.38 -0.55 12.91
N GLU A 276 13.57 0.57 13.62
CA GLU A 276 14.90 1.06 14.01
C GLU A 276 15.62 0.07 14.94
N ARG A 277 14.89 -0.57 15.87
CA ARG A 277 15.45 -1.60 16.75
C ARG A 277 15.88 -2.84 15.98
N TYR A 278 15.07 -3.31 15.03
CA TYR A 278 15.45 -4.41 14.15
C TYR A 278 16.73 -4.09 13.37
N VAL A 279 16.89 -2.87 12.86
CA VAL A 279 18.12 -2.44 12.18
C VAL A 279 19.31 -2.51 13.14
N ALA A 280 19.18 -1.97 14.35
CA ALA A 280 20.25 -1.97 15.34
C ALA A 280 20.68 -3.40 15.72
N VAL A 281 19.71 -4.30 15.96
CA VAL A 281 19.98 -5.70 16.31
C VAL A 281 20.64 -6.45 15.15
N VAL A 282 20.08 -6.36 13.94
CA VAL A 282 20.64 -7.06 12.77
C VAL A 282 22.04 -6.55 12.46
N THR A 283 22.25 -5.23 12.48
CA THR A 283 23.58 -4.63 12.25
C THR A 283 24.58 -5.10 13.30
N ALA A 284 24.22 -5.07 14.58
CA ALA A 284 25.08 -5.54 15.66
C ALA A 284 25.44 -7.03 15.53
N LEU A 285 24.48 -7.89 15.15
CA LEU A 285 24.75 -9.32 14.94
C LEU A 285 25.70 -9.54 13.76
N LEU A 286 25.51 -8.83 12.65
CA LEU A 286 26.37 -8.94 11.47
C LEU A 286 27.80 -8.46 11.77
N ASP A 287 27.92 -7.31 12.46
CA ASP A 287 29.21 -6.74 12.85
C ASP A 287 29.92 -7.66 13.87
N ASP A 288 29.18 -8.23 14.82
CA ASP A 288 29.71 -9.16 15.82
C ASP A 288 30.23 -10.46 15.19
N ALA A 289 29.48 -11.00 14.20
CA ALA A 289 29.90 -12.15 13.42
C ALA A 289 31.02 -11.83 12.42
N GLY A 290 31.34 -10.54 12.20
CA GLY A 290 32.30 -10.09 11.21
C GLY A 290 31.89 -10.43 9.78
N ILE A 291 30.59 -10.53 9.51
CA ILE A 291 30.07 -10.77 8.17
C ILE A 291 30.17 -9.48 7.38
N ASP A 292 30.71 -9.57 6.18
CA ASP A 292 30.78 -8.43 5.27
C ASP A 292 29.45 -8.23 4.53
N TYR A 293 28.92 -7.01 4.63
CA TYR A 293 27.70 -6.59 3.96
C TYR A 293 27.86 -5.17 3.43
N LEU A 294 27.33 -4.90 2.24
CA LEU A 294 27.28 -3.56 1.64
C LEU A 294 26.46 -2.59 2.50
N SER A 295 25.24 -2.98 2.87
CA SER A 295 24.32 -2.14 3.65
C SER A 295 23.23 -2.95 4.34
N VAL A 296 22.74 -2.42 5.47
CA VAL A 296 21.48 -2.82 6.10
C VAL A 296 20.53 -1.63 6.00
N THR A 297 19.42 -1.80 5.30
CA THR A 297 18.39 -0.77 5.16
C THR A 297 17.04 -1.31 5.63
N ALA A 298 16.15 -0.43 6.06
CA ALA A 298 14.83 -0.84 6.50
C ALA A 298 13.76 0.16 6.11
N ARG A 299 12.52 -0.33 6.07
CA ARG A 299 11.33 0.48 5.85
C ARG A 299 10.16 -0.07 6.65
N THR A 300 9.43 0.84 7.28
CA THR A 300 8.07 0.56 7.77
C THR A 300 7.09 0.84 6.64
N LYS A 301 6.24 -0.14 6.31
CA LYS A 301 5.28 -0.03 5.21
C LYS A 301 4.43 1.24 5.38
N SER A 302 4.11 1.93 4.28
CA SER A 302 3.21 3.09 4.36
C SER A 302 1.77 2.62 4.56
N VAL A 303 0.90 3.48 5.12
CA VAL A 303 -0.53 3.17 5.25
C VAL A 303 -1.15 2.90 3.88
N ALA A 304 -0.82 3.70 2.87
CA ALA A 304 -1.30 3.52 1.50
C ALA A 304 -0.87 2.17 0.91
N SER A 305 0.40 1.77 1.06
CA SER A 305 0.89 0.48 0.56
C SER A 305 0.33 -0.70 1.36
N PHE A 306 0.05 -0.54 2.66
CA PHE A 306 -0.64 -1.55 3.46
C PHE A 306 -2.09 -1.72 2.97
N ALA A 307 -2.82 -0.61 2.78
CA ALA A 307 -4.19 -0.62 2.29
C ALA A 307 -4.30 -1.28 0.91
N ALA A 308 -3.43 -0.91 -0.03
CA ALA A 308 -3.40 -1.51 -1.37
C ALA A 308 -3.13 -3.03 -1.33
N LYS A 309 -2.31 -3.49 -0.36
CA LYS A 309 -2.03 -4.92 -0.20
C LYS A 309 -3.18 -5.65 0.51
N ALA A 310 -3.78 -5.04 1.52
CA ALA A 310 -4.93 -5.59 2.25
C ALA A 310 -6.16 -5.77 1.36
N ASP A 311 -6.33 -4.90 0.36
CA ASP A 311 -7.43 -4.99 -0.62
C ASP A 311 -7.06 -5.79 -1.89
N ARG A 312 -5.92 -6.49 -1.90
CA ARG A 312 -5.50 -7.27 -3.07
C ARG A 312 -6.42 -8.48 -3.28
N HIS A 313 -6.82 -8.71 -4.54
CA HIS A 313 -7.64 -9.85 -4.95
C HIS A 313 -6.89 -10.75 -5.93
N VAL A 314 -7.10 -12.06 -5.83
CA VAL A 314 -6.61 -13.12 -6.75
C VAL A 314 -7.78 -14.05 -7.04
N ASP A 315 -8.04 -14.35 -8.31
CA ASP A 315 -9.18 -15.17 -8.78
C ASP A 315 -10.53 -14.73 -8.21
N GLY A 316 -10.73 -13.41 -8.09
CA GLY A 316 -11.96 -12.81 -7.56
C GLY A 316 -12.15 -12.98 -6.05
N ARG A 317 -11.15 -13.50 -5.33
CA ARG A 317 -11.14 -13.61 -3.85
C ARG A 317 -10.08 -12.71 -3.25
N ARG A 318 -10.34 -12.19 -2.06
CA ARG A 318 -9.34 -11.41 -1.33
C ARG A 318 -8.17 -12.31 -0.98
N LEU A 319 -6.95 -11.80 -1.19
CA LEU A 319 -5.71 -12.53 -0.93
C LEU A 319 -5.44 -12.69 0.57
N PHE A 320 -5.81 -11.67 1.36
CA PHE A 320 -5.63 -11.66 2.83
C PHE A 320 -6.98 -11.59 3.52
N ALA A 321 -7.33 -12.65 4.26
CA ALA A 321 -8.51 -12.72 5.10
C ALA A 321 -8.34 -11.94 6.40
N ASP A 322 -7.13 -11.95 6.99
CA ASP A 322 -6.73 -11.14 8.13
C ASP A 322 -5.44 -10.35 7.79
N PRO A 323 -5.58 -9.16 7.17
CA PRO A 323 -4.43 -8.40 6.70
C PRO A 323 -3.45 -8.00 7.82
N LEU A 324 -3.88 -7.88 9.08
CA LEU A 324 -2.97 -7.49 10.17
C LEU A 324 -1.98 -8.60 10.54
N SER A 325 -2.39 -9.86 10.44
CA SER A 325 -1.52 -11.01 10.75
C SER A 325 -0.84 -11.58 9.50
N GLU A 326 -1.54 -11.61 8.36
CA GLU A 326 -1.06 -12.25 7.14
C GLU A 326 -0.13 -11.35 6.30
N ILE A 327 -0.24 -10.03 6.43
CA ILE A 327 0.73 -9.11 5.80
C ILE A 327 1.96 -9.03 6.70
N THR A 328 2.95 -9.86 6.38
CA THR A 328 4.18 -10.01 7.17
C THR A 328 5.24 -8.94 6.88
N ASP A 329 5.14 -8.20 5.78
CA ASP A 329 6.08 -7.15 5.38
C ASP A 329 5.70 -5.75 5.92
N GLN A 330 5.09 -5.69 7.11
CA GLN A 330 4.80 -4.43 7.81
C GLN A 330 6.09 -3.73 8.25
N ILE A 331 7.06 -4.52 8.71
CA ILE A 331 8.46 -4.14 8.94
C ILE A 331 9.29 -4.91 7.91
N GLY A 332 9.98 -4.19 7.03
CA GLY A 332 10.83 -4.78 5.99
C GLY A 332 12.28 -4.35 6.16
N LEU A 333 13.21 -5.31 6.22
CA LEU A 333 14.65 -5.07 6.20
C LEU A 333 15.28 -5.65 4.94
N ARG A 334 16.37 -5.05 4.51
CA ARG A 334 17.22 -5.52 3.42
C ARG A 334 18.66 -5.55 3.90
N VAL A 335 19.27 -6.73 3.83
CA VAL A 335 20.70 -6.92 4.04
C VAL A 335 21.32 -7.19 2.68
N ILE A 336 22.14 -6.25 2.20
CA ILE A 336 22.82 -6.38 0.92
C ILE A 336 24.25 -6.83 1.19
N THR A 337 24.64 -8.01 0.72
CA THR A 337 26.00 -8.56 0.77
C THR A 337 26.71 -8.38 -0.57
N TYR A 338 28.00 -8.69 -0.62
CA TYR A 338 28.75 -8.65 -1.88
C TYR A 338 28.55 -9.93 -2.68
N LEU A 339 28.72 -11.09 -2.03
CA LEU A 339 28.68 -12.39 -2.67
C LEU A 339 27.60 -13.30 -2.10
N ARG A 340 27.33 -14.37 -2.84
CA ARG A 340 26.29 -15.35 -2.54
C ARG A 340 26.56 -16.15 -1.26
N ASP A 341 27.82 -16.47 -0.97
CA ASP A 341 28.16 -17.23 0.24
C ASP A 341 27.85 -16.45 1.51
N ASP A 342 28.00 -15.12 1.45
CA ASP A 342 27.66 -14.22 2.55
C ASP A 342 26.14 -14.18 2.77
N VAL A 343 25.31 -14.29 1.71
CA VAL A 343 23.83 -14.40 1.85
C VAL A 343 23.46 -15.60 2.72
N ALA A 344 24.09 -16.75 2.45
CA ALA A 344 23.84 -17.97 3.21
C ALA A 344 24.36 -17.86 4.66
N ALA A 345 25.49 -17.16 4.88
CA ALA A 345 26.02 -16.91 6.22
C ALA A 345 25.09 -16.00 7.03
N VAL A 346 24.62 -14.90 6.46
CA VAL A 346 23.65 -13.99 7.09
C VAL A 346 22.38 -14.75 7.44
N ALA A 347 21.82 -15.54 6.51
CA ALA A 347 20.55 -16.22 6.76
C ALA A 347 20.64 -17.23 7.91
N ARG A 348 21.75 -17.99 7.99
CA ARG A 348 22.01 -18.90 9.10
C ARG A 348 22.19 -18.16 10.42
N LEU A 349 22.98 -17.09 10.44
CA LEU A 349 23.22 -16.30 11.66
C LEU A 349 21.90 -15.76 12.21
N LEU A 350 21.13 -15.05 11.38
CA LEU A 350 19.87 -14.45 11.82
C LEU A 350 18.85 -15.51 12.27
N GLY A 351 18.79 -16.66 11.59
CA GLY A 351 17.91 -17.76 11.97
C GLY A 351 18.30 -18.48 13.27
N GLN A 352 19.54 -18.34 13.73
CA GLN A 352 20.04 -18.92 14.99
C GLN A 352 19.93 -17.95 16.18
N GLU A 353 20.14 -16.65 15.94
CA GLU A 353 20.17 -15.63 16.99
C GLU A 353 18.80 -14.96 17.22
N MET A 354 17.89 -15.10 16.27
CA MET A 354 16.53 -14.57 16.34
C MET A 354 15.51 -15.70 16.18
N GLN A 355 14.26 -15.45 16.55
CA GLN A 355 13.21 -16.43 16.34
C GLN A 355 12.82 -16.47 14.86
N LEU A 356 13.26 -17.52 14.16
CA LEU A 356 12.90 -17.78 12.76
C LEU A 356 11.49 -18.35 12.65
N LEU A 357 10.61 -17.61 11.98
CA LEU A 357 9.21 -18.01 11.74
C LEU A 357 9.01 -18.61 10.34
N ASP A 358 9.77 -18.13 9.35
CA ASP A 358 9.71 -18.60 7.97
C ASP A 358 11.05 -18.32 7.25
N ASP A 359 11.44 -19.20 6.32
CA ASP A 359 12.66 -19.09 5.52
C ASP A 359 12.40 -19.57 4.08
N ARG A 360 12.40 -18.62 3.16
CA ARG A 360 12.04 -18.84 1.76
C ARG A 360 13.17 -18.46 0.82
N ASP A 361 13.49 -19.38 -0.08
CA ASP A 361 14.42 -19.12 -1.18
C ASP A 361 13.64 -18.81 -2.45
N MET A 362 13.48 -17.53 -2.75
CA MET A 362 12.66 -17.08 -3.89
C MET A 362 13.23 -17.56 -5.22
N GLY A 363 14.53 -17.83 -5.33
CA GLY A 363 15.13 -18.36 -6.55
C GLY A 363 14.65 -19.78 -6.84
N VAL A 364 14.57 -20.63 -5.81
CA VAL A 364 14.07 -22.00 -5.91
C VAL A 364 12.56 -22.02 -6.19
N GLU A 365 11.80 -21.18 -5.47
CA GLU A 365 10.35 -21.09 -5.66
C GLU A 365 9.99 -20.64 -7.07
N THR A 366 10.60 -19.56 -7.56
CA THR A 366 10.27 -19.04 -8.89
C THR A 366 10.65 -20.05 -9.98
N ALA A 367 11.80 -20.72 -9.84
CA ALA A 367 12.22 -21.78 -10.75
C ALA A 367 11.23 -22.96 -10.78
N SER A 368 10.62 -23.31 -9.65
CA SER A 368 9.59 -24.36 -9.56
C SER A 368 8.27 -23.98 -10.25
N GLU A 369 7.99 -22.69 -10.38
CA GLU A 369 6.83 -22.14 -11.10
C GLU A 369 7.09 -21.93 -12.60
N GLY A 370 8.23 -22.39 -13.12
CA GLY A 370 8.60 -22.25 -14.53
C GLY A 370 8.97 -20.81 -14.93
N ARG A 371 9.15 -19.92 -13.96
CA ARG A 371 9.61 -18.54 -14.16
C ARG A 371 11.06 -18.43 -13.68
N TRP A 372 11.89 -17.63 -14.36
CA TRP A 372 13.24 -17.33 -13.87
C TRP A 372 13.20 -15.99 -13.15
N GLY A 373 12.89 -16.01 -11.86
CA GLY A 373 13.03 -14.87 -10.95
C GLY A 373 14.39 -14.92 -10.28
N TYR A 374 15.04 -13.77 -10.13
CA TYR A 374 16.39 -13.75 -9.56
C TYR A 374 16.37 -14.04 -8.04
N ALA A 375 17.40 -14.74 -7.57
CA ALA A 375 17.45 -15.32 -6.23
C ALA A 375 17.43 -14.23 -5.14
N SER A 376 16.57 -14.42 -4.14
CA SER A 376 16.56 -13.63 -2.91
C SER A 376 16.19 -14.56 -1.76
N ARG A 377 16.91 -14.49 -0.65
CA ARG A 377 16.55 -15.21 0.57
C ARG A 377 15.64 -14.32 1.42
N HIS A 378 14.43 -14.78 1.73
CA HIS A 378 13.44 -14.05 2.51
C HIS A 378 13.24 -14.76 3.84
N LEU A 379 13.56 -14.07 4.93
CA LEU A 379 13.39 -14.56 6.30
C LEU A 379 12.25 -13.79 6.97
N LEU A 380 11.49 -14.48 7.82
CA LEU A 380 10.55 -13.85 8.75
C LEU A 380 11.09 -14.05 10.16
N LEU A 381 11.50 -12.96 10.82
CA LEU A 381 12.24 -13.01 12.08
C LEU A 381 11.51 -12.21 13.17
N ALA A 382 11.34 -12.83 14.35
CA ALA A 382 10.85 -12.18 15.55
C ALA A 382 12.01 -11.90 16.53
N VAL A 383 11.95 -10.75 17.20
CA VAL A 383 12.86 -10.36 18.29
C VAL A 383 12.06 -10.30 19.58
N GLU A 384 12.65 -10.77 20.68
CA GLU A 384 12.03 -10.71 21.99
C GLU A 384 11.69 -9.26 22.37
N GLY A 385 10.45 -9.04 22.85
CA GLY A 385 9.95 -7.71 23.20
C GLY A 385 9.30 -6.94 22.03
N GLU A 386 9.43 -7.40 20.79
CA GLU A 386 8.72 -6.84 19.63
C GLU A 386 7.46 -7.65 19.31
N GLN A 387 6.34 -6.96 19.09
CA GLN A 387 5.05 -7.62 18.82
C GLN A 387 4.88 -8.03 17.36
N GLN A 388 5.60 -7.39 16.43
CA GLN A 388 5.48 -7.61 14.99
C GLN A 388 6.79 -8.18 14.43
N PRO A 389 6.76 -9.34 13.75
CA PRO A 389 7.95 -9.88 13.10
C PRO A 389 8.37 -9.00 11.92
N ALA A 390 9.65 -9.08 11.58
CA ALA A 390 10.23 -8.38 10.44
C ALA A 390 10.47 -9.34 9.27
N SER A 391 10.10 -8.91 8.06
CA SER A 391 10.48 -9.58 6.83
C SER A 391 11.86 -9.07 6.39
N VAL A 392 12.87 -9.93 6.45
CA VAL A 392 14.27 -9.61 6.13
C VAL A 392 14.64 -10.25 4.80
N GLN A 393 15.01 -9.41 3.82
CA GLN A 393 15.48 -9.84 2.51
C GLN A 393 17.00 -9.79 2.48
N VAL A 394 17.65 -10.92 2.24
CA VAL A 394 19.11 -11.02 2.12
C VAL A 394 19.46 -11.23 0.65
N ARG A 395 20.32 -10.37 0.11
CA ARG A 395 20.63 -10.28 -1.33
C ARG A 395 22.09 -9.92 -1.57
N THR A 396 22.67 -10.36 -2.67
CA THR A 396 23.92 -9.77 -3.20
C THR A 396 23.68 -8.38 -3.78
N ILE A 397 24.75 -7.63 -4.07
CA ILE A 397 24.66 -6.33 -4.76
C ILE A 397 24.01 -6.45 -6.14
N LEU A 398 24.33 -7.51 -6.89
CA LEU A 398 23.73 -7.77 -8.20
C LEU A 398 22.24 -8.12 -8.06
N GLN A 399 21.88 -8.93 -7.05
CA GLN A 399 20.49 -9.24 -6.69
C GLN A 399 19.68 -8.02 -6.32
N HIS A 400 20.29 -7.10 -5.58
CA HIS A 400 19.67 -5.84 -5.26
C HIS A 400 19.44 -4.98 -6.51
N ALA A 401 20.46 -4.76 -7.33
CA ALA A 401 20.40 -3.92 -8.52
C ALA A 401 19.33 -4.40 -9.51
N TRP A 402 19.28 -5.72 -9.77
CA TRP A 402 18.27 -6.32 -10.64
C TRP A 402 16.85 -6.12 -10.10
N ALA A 403 16.64 -6.38 -8.82
CA ALA A 403 15.31 -6.32 -8.23
C ALA A 403 14.76 -4.88 -8.14
N GLU A 404 15.62 -3.88 -7.91
CA GLU A 404 15.20 -2.48 -7.96
C GLU A 404 14.82 -2.08 -9.39
N PHE A 405 15.59 -2.48 -10.40
CA PHE A 405 15.27 -2.20 -11.80
C PHE A 405 13.98 -2.90 -12.26
N GLU A 406 13.82 -4.19 -11.96
CA GLU A 406 12.60 -4.94 -12.29
C GLU A 406 11.37 -4.32 -11.61
N HIS A 407 11.47 -4.03 -10.31
CA HIS A 407 10.37 -3.42 -9.56
C HIS A 407 9.99 -2.07 -10.15
N ASP A 408 10.94 -1.20 -10.48
CA ASP A 408 10.63 0.11 -11.07
C ASP A 408 9.94 -0.02 -12.44
N VAL A 409 10.42 -0.90 -13.32
CA VAL A 409 9.80 -1.12 -14.63
C VAL A 409 8.40 -1.69 -14.50
N ARG A 410 8.19 -2.70 -13.63
CA ARG A 410 6.87 -3.34 -13.45
C ARG A 410 5.88 -2.51 -12.62
N TYR A 411 6.36 -1.65 -11.72
CA TYR A 411 5.49 -0.87 -10.83
C TYR A 411 5.20 0.55 -11.35
N LYS A 412 6.15 1.19 -12.05
CA LYS A 412 5.96 2.55 -12.61
C LYS A 412 5.57 2.55 -14.09
N GLY A 413 5.71 1.43 -14.80
CA GLY A 413 5.34 1.30 -16.20
C GLY A 413 4.01 0.57 -16.39
N SER A 414 3.05 1.21 -17.05
CA SER A 414 1.96 0.49 -17.74
C SER A 414 2.57 -0.19 -18.97
N ILE A 415 3.19 -1.36 -18.78
CA ILE A 415 3.76 -2.13 -19.88
C ILE A 415 2.61 -2.51 -20.84
N PRO A 416 2.64 -2.09 -22.11
CA PRO A 416 1.65 -2.53 -23.09
C PRO A 416 1.64 -4.07 -23.19
N GLU A 417 0.46 -4.68 -23.31
CA GLU A 417 0.33 -6.16 -23.37
C GLU A 417 1.18 -6.78 -24.50
N GLU A 418 1.39 -6.04 -25.59
CA GLU A 418 2.21 -6.45 -26.73
C GLU A 418 3.71 -6.57 -26.42
N ASP A 419 4.23 -5.78 -25.47
CA ASP A 419 5.65 -5.76 -25.11
C ASP A 419 6.02 -6.70 -23.96
N ALA A 420 5.02 -7.14 -23.18
CA ALA A 420 5.23 -7.96 -21.98
C ALA A 420 6.04 -9.25 -22.24
N PRO A 421 5.81 -10.03 -23.32
CA PRO A 421 6.58 -11.25 -23.56
C PRO A 421 8.07 -11.01 -23.87
N ASP A 422 8.41 -9.97 -24.65
CA ASP A 422 9.83 -9.66 -24.94
C ASP A 422 10.53 -9.12 -23.70
N LEU A 423 9.85 -8.31 -22.89
CA LEU A 423 10.39 -7.81 -21.62
C LEU A 423 10.65 -8.94 -20.64
N ASP A 424 9.72 -9.87 -20.45
CA ASP A 424 9.92 -11.04 -19.58
C ASP A 424 11.11 -11.90 -20.04
N ARG A 425 11.28 -12.08 -21.36
CA ARG A 425 12.45 -12.77 -21.93
C ARG A 425 13.74 -12.02 -21.63
N ARG A 426 13.78 -10.69 -21.74
CA ARG A 426 14.96 -9.88 -21.44
C ARG A 426 15.32 -9.90 -19.97
N PHE A 427 14.34 -9.81 -19.07
CA PHE A 427 14.56 -9.94 -17.63
C PHE A 427 15.15 -11.29 -17.26
N THR A 428 14.67 -12.36 -17.91
CA THR A 428 15.20 -13.72 -17.74
C THR A 428 16.67 -13.83 -18.18
N LEU A 429 17.02 -13.28 -19.35
CA LEU A 429 18.41 -13.28 -19.84
C LEU A 429 19.34 -12.46 -18.93
N ALA A 430 18.88 -11.30 -18.47
CA ALA A 430 19.64 -10.46 -17.55
C ALA A 430 19.89 -11.18 -16.21
N ALA A 431 18.87 -11.86 -15.66
CA ALA A 431 19.03 -12.65 -14.43
C ALA A 431 20.08 -13.76 -14.60
N GLY A 432 20.09 -14.46 -15.74
CA GLY A 432 21.09 -15.49 -16.04
C GLY A 432 22.53 -14.95 -16.12
N LEU A 433 22.71 -13.76 -16.69
CA LEU A 433 24.01 -13.11 -16.78
C LEU A 433 24.54 -12.67 -15.41
N LEU A 434 23.66 -12.16 -14.54
CA LEU A 434 24.03 -11.76 -13.18
C LEU A 434 24.36 -12.97 -12.29
N GLU A 435 23.62 -14.08 -12.42
CA GLU A 435 23.96 -15.33 -11.73
C GLU A 435 25.34 -15.86 -12.15
N LEU A 436 25.68 -15.77 -13.44
CA LEU A 436 27.02 -16.14 -13.92
C LEU A 436 28.09 -15.21 -13.33
N ALA A 437 27.84 -13.90 -13.33
CA ALA A 437 28.77 -12.92 -12.76
C ALA A 437 29.01 -13.16 -11.26
N ASP A 438 27.96 -13.42 -10.47
CA ASP A 438 28.08 -13.76 -9.04
C ASP A 438 28.94 -15.02 -8.82
N ARG A 439 28.79 -16.06 -9.67
CA ARG A 439 29.63 -17.26 -9.60
C ARG A 439 31.10 -16.98 -9.88
N GLU A 440 31.39 -16.17 -10.90
CA GLU A 440 32.76 -15.77 -11.23
C GLU A 440 33.39 -14.96 -10.09
N PHE A 441 32.63 -14.04 -9.47
CA PHE A 441 33.13 -13.29 -8.31
C PHE A 441 33.43 -14.20 -7.10
N SER A 442 32.57 -15.17 -6.80
CA SER A 442 32.85 -16.18 -5.78
C SER A 442 34.11 -17.00 -6.11
N ALA A 443 34.27 -17.45 -7.36
CA ALA A 443 35.45 -18.22 -7.78
C ALA A 443 36.75 -17.40 -7.69
N ILE A 444 36.71 -16.11 -8.06
CA ILE A 444 37.84 -15.18 -7.90
C ILE A 444 38.21 -15.05 -6.41
N ARG A 445 37.22 -14.87 -5.52
CA ARG A 445 37.47 -14.77 -4.06
C ARG A 445 38.12 -16.03 -3.53
N GLU A 446 37.63 -17.21 -3.90
CA GLU A 446 38.20 -18.49 -3.44
C GLU A 446 39.64 -18.70 -3.94
N ARG A 447 39.93 -18.28 -5.18
CA ARG A 447 41.29 -18.32 -5.72
C ARG A 447 42.25 -17.36 -5.00
N LEU A 448 41.77 -16.18 -4.63
CA LEU A 448 42.55 -15.23 -3.82
C LEU A 448 42.81 -15.76 -2.41
N ARG A 449 41.86 -16.48 -1.79
CA ARG A 449 42.06 -17.14 -0.48
C ARG A 449 43.15 -18.22 -0.51
N SER A 450 43.27 -18.94 -1.62
CA SER A 450 44.22 -20.06 -1.77
C SER A 450 45.62 -19.64 -2.23
N THR A 451 45.84 -18.37 -2.56
CA THR A 451 47.16 -17.87 -3.02
C THR A 451 47.86 -17.09 -1.90
N THR A 452 48.97 -17.62 -1.38
CA THR A 452 49.83 -16.90 -0.41
C THR A 452 50.36 -15.59 -1.02
N PRO A 453 50.08 -14.40 -0.46
CA PRO A 453 50.55 -13.15 -1.04
C PRO A 453 52.04 -12.89 -0.76
N VAL A 454 52.77 -12.47 -1.79
CA VAL A 454 54.20 -12.10 -1.74
C VAL A 454 54.38 -10.73 -1.08
N GLU A 455 55.29 -10.64 -0.10
CA GLU A 455 55.68 -9.43 0.62
C GLU A 455 56.08 -8.28 -0.32
N ARG A 456 55.61 -7.06 -0.05
CA ARG A 456 56.17 -5.82 -0.63
C ARG A 456 56.63 -4.88 0.48
N PRO A 457 57.84 -4.30 0.38
CA PRO A 457 58.40 -3.43 1.41
C PRO A 457 57.72 -2.04 1.45
N GLN A 458 57.64 -1.50 2.67
CA GLN A 458 56.88 -0.31 3.10
C GLN A 458 57.53 1.03 2.71
N SER A 459 56.72 2.09 2.57
CA SER A 459 57.15 3.49 2.58
C SER A 459 56.70 4.17 3.88
N ALA A 460 57.67 4.69 4.65
CA ALA A 460 57.45 5.43 5.89
C ALA A 460 56.92 6.86 5.61
N GLY A 461 55.84 7.27 6.28
CA GLY A 461 55.36 8.66 6.18
C GLY A 461 54.03 9.02 6.86
N GLU A 462 53.16 8.06 7.18
CA GLU A 462 51.91 8.32 7.91
C GLU A 462 51.99 7.71 9.31
N ALA A 463 51.57 8.44 10.35
CA ALA A 463 51.54 7.93 11.71
C ALA A 463 50.47 6.83 11.84
N GLY A 464 50.86 5.67 12.37
CA GLY A 464 50.01 4.48 12.49
C GLY A 464 50.21 3.45 11.38
N ILE A 465 49.60 2.28 11.55
CA ILE A 465 49.74 1.14 10.64
C ILE A 465 48.89 1.39 9.38
N PRO A 466 49.49 1.42 8.17
CA PRO A 466 48.71 1.58 6.95
C PRO A 466 47.71 0.43 6.78
N THR A 467 46.46 0.76 6.44
CA THR A 467 45.36 -0.21 6.26
C THR A 467 45.72 -1.44 5.41
N PRO A 468 46.41 -1.32 4.25
CA PRO A 468 46.79 -2.47 3.44
C PRO A 468 47.83 -3.40 4.12
N VAL A 469 48.70 -2.81 4.95
CA VAL A 469 49.73 -3.55 5.71
C VAL A 469 49.06 -4.35 6.82
N LEU A 470 48.14 -3.74 7.58
CA LEU A 470 47.37 -4.44 8.62
C LEU A 470 46.54 -5.59 8.03
N ALA A 471 45.90 -5.36 6.87
CA ALA A 471 45.12 -6.39 6.19
C ALA A 471 45.96 -7.60 5.79
N THR A 472 47.15 -7.35 5.23
CA THR A 472 48.09 -8.40 4.81
C THR A 472 48.61 -9.20 6.00
N TYR A 473 49.00 -8.50 7.07
CA TYR A 473 49.46 -9.14 8.30
C TYR A 473 48.38 -10.04 8.92
N LEU A 474 47.15 -9.53 9.06
CA LEU A 474 46.04 -10.30 9.65
C LEU A 474 45.61 -11.49 8.78
N ALA A 475 45.70 -11.38 7.45
CA ALA A 475 45.44 -12.51 6.55
C ALA A 475 46.45 -13.65 6.74
N ASN A 476 47.73 -13.32 6.98
CA ASN A 476 48.76 -14.32 7.27
C ASN A 476 48.62 -14.89 8.70
N ARG A 477 48.27 -14.05 9.68
CA ARG A 477 48.14 -14.45 11.08
C ARG A 477 46.91 -15.33 11.35
N PHE A 478 45.83 -15.10 10.60
CA PHE A 478 44.56 -15.81 10.72
C PHE A 478 44.10 -16.35 9.35
N PRO A 479 44.76 -17.39 8.81
CA PRO A 479 44.49 -17.90 7.46
C PRO A 479 43.07 -18.48 7.29
N ASP A 480 42.48 -18.96 8.39
CA ASP A 480 41.11 -19.53 8.39
C ASP A 480 40.02 -18.48 8.70
N ALA A 481 40.39 -17.21 8.87
CA ALA A 481 39.43 -16.16 9.17
C ALA A 481 38.61 -15.74 7.93
N GLY A 482 37.38 -15.28 8.18
CA GLY A 482 36.55 -14.65 7.14
C GLY A 482 37.18 -13.36 6.61
N TRP A 483 36.77 -12.94 5.41
CA TRP A 483 37.21 -11.66 4.83
C TRP A 483 36.62 -10.49 5.62
N SER A 484 37.42 -9.45 5.86
CA SER A 484 36.97 -8.20 6.50
C SER A 484 37.06 -7.04 5.50
N ARG A 485 36.19 -6.03 5.63
CA ARG A 485 36.21 -4.85 4.77
C ARG A 485 37.45 -3.99 4.99
N THR A 486 37.83 -3.22 3.97
CA THR A 486 38.97 -2.29 4.02
C THR A 486 38.79 -1.18 5.06
N ASP A 487 37.56 -0.67 5.24
CA ASP A 487 37.22 0.33 6.26
C ASP A 487 37.32 -0.22 7.69
N HIS A 488 37.03 -1.51 7.91
CA HIS A 488 37.22 -2.17 9.21
C HIS A 488 38.70 -2.23 9.60
N TYR A 489 39.61 -2.46 8.64
CA TYR A 489 41.05 -2.36 8.88
C TYR A 489 41.47 -0.92 9.19
N GLY A 490 40.87 0.09 8.57
CA GLY A 490 41.13 1.50 8.87
C GLY A 490 40.68 1.90 10.27
N TRP A 491 39.47 1.50 10.65
CA TRP A 491 38.94 1.71 12.00
C TRP A 491 39.77 0.98 13.06
N MET A 492 40.14 -0.28 12.81
CA MET A 492 41.00 -1.05 13.72
C MET A 492 42.40 -0.43 13.84
N ALA A 493 42.98 0.07 12.75
CA ALA A 493 44.24 0.80 12.80
C ALA A 493 44.14 2.07 13.67
N GLY A 494 43.01 2.77 13.65
CA GLY A 494 42.73 3.89 14.55
C GLY A 494 42.67 3.46 16.02
N LEU A 495 42.00 2.35 16.34
CA LEU A 495 41.96 1.81 17.71
C LEU A 495 43.33 1.35 18.22
N LEU A 496 44.14 0.74 17.35
CA LEU A 496 45.52 0.38 17.67
C LEU A 496 46.35 1.62 18.01
N LEU A 497 46.22 2.68 17.21
CA LEU A 497 46.90 3.95 17.47
C LEU A 497 46.45 4.58 18.81
N ASP A 498 45.16 4.54 19.13
CA ASP A 498 44.62 5.01 20.42
C ASP A 498 45.16 4.18 21.62
N LEU A 499 45.51 2.92 21.40
CA LEU A 499 46.18 2.07 22.39
C LEU A 499 47.68 2.33 22.50
N GLY A 500 48.25 3.12 21.58
CA GLY A 500 49.69 3.34 21.43
C GLY A 500 50.40 2.20 20.72
N VAL A 501 49.70 1.49 19.82
CA VAL A 501 50.22 0.42 18.95
C VAL A 501 50.26 0.97 17.53
N ASP A 502 51.45 1.33 17.03
CA ASP A 502 51.62 2.03 15.76
C ASP A 502 52.41 1.24 14.70
N SER A 503 52.90 0.04 15.05
CA SER A 503 53.64 -0.85 14.14
C SER A 503 53.16 -2.31 14.18
N ILE A 504 53.47 -3.07 13.12
CA ILE A 504 53.14 -4.50 13.05
C ILE A 504 53.87 -5.32 14.13
N ASP A 505 55.13 -4.97 14.44
CA ASP A 505 55.91 -5.64 15.48
C ASP A 505 55.23 -5.48 16.86
N GLU A 506 54.62 -4.32 17.13
CA GLU A 506 53.85 -4.09 18.35
C GLU A 506 52.51 -4.84 18.35
N VAL A 507 51.84 -4.98 17.20
CA VAL A 507 50.65 -5.85 17.08
C VAL A 507 51.01 -7.30 17.38
N ASP A 508 52.12 -7.80 16.82
CA ASP A 508 52.65 -9.14 17.11
C ASP A 508 52.97 -9.29 18.60
N ALA A 509 53.63 -8.30 19.20
CA ALA A 509 53.94 -8.30 20.63
C ALA A 509 52.68 -8.31 21.52
N VAL A 510 51.61 -7.62 21.10
CA VAL A 510 50.31 -7.65 21.78
C VAL A 510 49.65 -9.02 21.64
N LEU A 511 49.59 -9.57 20.43
CA LEU A 511 48.99 -10.89 20.18
C LEU A 511 49.76 -12.02 20.87
N ALA A 512 51.08 -11.88 21.05
CA ALA A 512 51.90 -12.84 21.79
C ALA A 512 51.59 -12.89 23.30
N ARG A 513 50.90 -11.88 23.85
CA ARG A 513 50.49 -11.83 25.27
C ARG A 513 49.23 -12.62 25.56
N VAL A 514 48.55 -13.13 24.54
CA VAL A 514 47.29 -13.85 24.67
C VAL A 514 47.30 -15.11 23.82
N ASP A 515 46.70 -16.18 24.35
CA ASP A 515 46.43 -17.37 23.55
C ASP A 515 45.21 -17.08 22.65
N THR A 516 45.47 -16.79 21.38
CA THR A 516 44.44 -16.46 20.40
C THR A 516 43.48 -17.63 20.16
N ASP A 517 43.90 -18.88 20.34
CA ASP A 517 43.04 -20.04 20.15
C ASP A 517 42.14 -20.24 21.38
N ALA A 518 42.66 -20.00 22.58
CA ALA A 518 41.86 -19.98 23.80
C ALA A 518 40.83 -18.83 23.80
N VAL A 519 41.22 -17.64 23.33
CA VAL A 519 40.27 -16.52 23.11
C VAL A 519 39.18 -16.93 22.12
N ASN A 520 39.56 -17.59 21.02
CA ASN A 520 38.58 -18.03 20.03
C ASN A 520 37.62 -19.09 20.59
N ALA A 521 38.13 -20.01 21.41
CA ALA A 521 37.32 -21.01 22.09
C ALA A 521 36.39 -20.40 23.13
N ALA A 522 36.88 -19.43 23.92
CA ALA A 522 36.10 -18.74 24.95
C ALA A 522 34.99 -17.87 24.35
N MET A 523 35.22 -17.27 23.19
CA MET A 523 34.19 -16.53 22.47
C MET A 523 33.10 -17.44 21.90
N ASP A 524 33.36 -18.75 21.77
CA ASP A 524 32.45 -19.77 21.26
C ASP A 524 31.82 -19.35 19.92
N TYR A 525 32.66 -18.92 18.97
CA TYR A 525 32.14 -18.46 17.69
C TYR A 525 31.45 -19.61 16.96
N ARG A 526 30.17 -19.41 16.66
CA ARG A 526 29.38 -20.34 15.87
C ARG A 526 29.80 -20.36 14.38
N PHE A 527 30.59 -19.37 13.94
CA PHE A 527 31.11 -19.23 12.59
C PHE A 527 32.57 -18.73 12.59
N PRO A 528 33.36 -18.96 11.52
CA PRO A 528 34.71 -18.43 11.44
C PRO A 528 34.69 -16.89 11.45
N PRO A 529 35.18 -16.24 12.51
CA PRO A 529 35.16 -14.78 12.59
C PRO A 529 36.13 -14.18 11.56
N GLY A 530 35.84 -12.97 11.11
CA GLY A 530 36.75 -12.19 10.26
C GLY A 530 38.09 -11.89 10.95
N ALA A 531 39.14 -11.63 10.17
CA ALA A 531 40.48 -11.42 10.72
C ALA A 531 40.55 -10.19 11.64
N VAL A 532 39.81 -9.13 11.31
CA VAL A 532 39.67 -7.94 12.17
C VAL A 532 38.96 -8.28 13.47
N ARG A 533 37.95 -9.16 13.44
CA ARG A 533 37.21 -9.57 14.63
C ARG A 533 38.08 -10.38 15.59
N ARG A 534 38.91 -11.31 15.07
CA ARG A 534 39.87 -12.04 15.92
C ARG A 534 40.87 -11.10 16.59
N LEU A 535 41.35 -10.08 15.87
CA LEU A 535 42.19 -9.05 16.48
C LEU A 535 41.41 -8.25 17.53
N ASP A 536 40.17 -7.86 17.26
CA ASP A 536 39.27 -7.15 18.18
C ASP A 536 39.13 -7.87 19.54
N ASP A 537 38.88 -9.18 19.49
CA ASP A 537 38.72 -10.02 20.68
C ASP A 537 40.05 -10.24 21.42
N ALA A 538 41.16 -10.36 20.69
CA ALA A 538 42.49 -10.45 21.30
C ALA A 538 42.87 -9.14 22.00
N LEU A 539 42.56 -7.98 21.41
CA LEU A 539 42.77 -6.67 22.02
C LEU A 539 41.90 -6.50 23.27
N LEU A 540 40.64 -6.93 23.21
CA LEU A 540 39.74 -6.94 24.37
C LEU A 540 40.32 -7.81 25.50
N ALA A 541 40.82 -9.01 25.19
CA ALA A 541 41.44 -9.91 26.17
C ALA A 541 42.70 -9.31 26.81
N VAL A 542 43.54 -8.61 26.04
CA VAL A 542 44.81 -8.05 26.53
C VAL A 542 44.61 -6.75 27.32
N PHE A 543 43.74 -5.85 26.84
CA PHE A 543 43.61 -4.50 27.37
C PHE A 543 42.37 -4.30 28.25
N GLY A 544 41.40 -5.21 28.22
CA GLY A 544 40.21 -5.20 29.08
C GLY A 544 39.49 -3.85 29.06
N ARG A 545 39.25 -3.28 30.25
CA ARG A 545 38.52 -2.00 30.39
C ARG A 545 39.14 -0.84 29.60
N ARG A 546 40.47 -0.80 29.48
CA ARG A 546 41.16 0.23 28.69
C ARG A 546 40.75 0.18 27.21
N TYR A 547 40.47 -1.00 26.68
CA TYR A 547 39.96 -1.15 25.32
C TYR A 547 38.50 -0.71 25.21
N ILE A 548 37.67 -1.10 26.18
CA ILE A 548 36.24 -0.77 26.22
C ILE A 548 36.02 0.75 26.22
N ASP A 549 36.81 1.46 27.01
CA ASP A 549 36.64 2.90 27.23
C ASP A 549 37.26 3.79 26.11
N LEU A 550 37.79 3.19 25.03
CA LEU A 550 38.32 3.96 23.89
C LEU A 550 37.22 4.79 23.21
N PRO A 551 37.49 6.03 22.76
CA PRO A 551 36.50 6.86 22.06
C PRO A 551 35.89 6.17 20.84
N GLY A 552 36.71 5.44 20.06
CA GLY A 552 36.25 4.67 18.90
C GLY A 552 35.30 3.49 19.24
N ASN A 553 35.20 3.10 20.51
CA ASN A 553 34.34 2.02 21.01
C ASN A 553 33.06 2.52 21.71
N ALA A 554 32.84 3.84 21.81
CA ALA A 554 31.72 4.41 22.57
C ALA A 554 30.33 3.86 22.19
N HIS A 555 30.12 3.52 20.91
CA HIS A 555 28.85 2.98 20.40
C HIS A 555 28.61 1.51 20.73
N ARG A 556 29.65 0.78 21.19
CA ARG A 556 29.61 -0.69 21.39
C ARG A 556 30.12 -1.15 22.76
N ILE A 557 30.14 -0.25 23.76
CA ILE A 557 30.57 -0.55 25.14
C ILE A 557 29.86 -1.79 25.70
N ARG A 558 28.52 -1.83 25.65
CA ARG A 558 27.77 -2.98 26.18
C ARG A 558 28.10 -4.31 25.49
N LEU A 559 28.35 -4.29 24.17
CA LEU A 559 28.75 -5.49 23.44
C LEU A 559 30.14 -5.95 23.87
N LEU A 560 31.07 -5.02 24.09
CA LEU A 560 32.40 -5.32 24.58
C LEU A 560 32.40 -5.83 26.03
N GLU A 561 31.55 -5.28 26.89
CA GLU A 561 31.36 -5.76 28.27
C GLU A 561 30.87 -7.21 28.27
N ASN A 562 29.83 -7.52 27.49
CA ASN A 562 29.32 -8.89 27.35
C ASN A 562 30.38 -9.87 26.81
N ARG A 563 31.24 -9.43 25.89
CA ARG A 563 32.34 -10.25 25.37
C ARG A 563 33.45 -10.43 26.39
N SER A 564 33.77 -9.39 27.16
CA SER A 564 34.75 -9.45 28.23
C SER A 564 34.35 -10.46 29.30
N GLU A 565 33.05 -10.60 29.58
CA GLU A 565 32.53 -11.62 30.51
C GLU A 565 32.78 -13.05 30.03
N ARG A 566 32.88 -13.30 28.71
CA ARG A 566 33.22 -14.63 28.16
C ARG A 566 34.71 -14.95 28.26
N LEU A 567 35.55 -13.93 28.41
CA LEU A 567 37.01 -14.05 28.51
C LEU A 567 37.53 -14.21 29.94
N THR A 568 36.66 -13.95 30.94
CA THR A 568 36.89 -14.16 32.37
C THR A 568 36.28 -15.47 32.84
#